data_AF-A0A9P7XZH3-F1
#
_entry.id   AF-A0A9P7XZH3-F1
#
_cell.length_a   1.000
_cell.length_b   1.000
_cell.length_c   1.000
_cell.angle_alpha   90.00
_cell.angle_beta   90.00
_cell.angle_gamma   90.00
#
_symmetry.space_group_name_H-M   'P 1'
#
loop_
_entity.id
_entity.type
_entity.pdbx_description
1 polymer ?
#
loop_
_entity_poly.entity_id
_entity_poly.type
_entity_poly.pdbx_seq_one_letter_code
_entity_poly.pdbx_strand_id
1 'polypeptide(L)'
;MASTAAQQSVPSLYRSFLRVINKWPADPIRPTRNMKTALRSQVTESFRSPLTTGTGNQDTLASRIKDAQAQLEALQKITHNEFKQKYPLSPKLLTPASNPNYYSKLVDMLEKETAKKNFEAIGKKGPTFFQKLFRTAK
;
A
#
# COMPACT_ATOMS: atom_id res chain seq x y z
N MET A 1 -13.84 5.21 -33.08
CA MET A 1 -13.06 6.30 -32.47
C MET A 1 -13.12 6.27 -30.92
N ALA A 2 -14.30 6.19 -30.28
CA ALA A 2 -14.40 6.24 -28.81
C ALA A 2 -13.79 5.03 -28.04
N SER A 3 -13.85 3.81 -28.60
CA SER A 3 -13.30 2.62 -27.93
C SER A 3 -11.76 2.62 -27.83
N THR A 4 -11.08 3.15 -28.86
CA THR A 4 -9.61 3.22 -28.93
C THR A 4 -9.04 4.20 -27.90
N ALA A 5 -9.69 5.35 -27.70
CA ALA A 5 -9.30 6.33 -26.68
C ALA A 5 -9.42 5.75 -25.25
N ALA A 6 -10.50 4.98 -25.00
CA ALA A 6 -10.70 4.30 -23.73
C ALA A 6 -9.59 3.27 -23.45
N GLN A 7 -9.20 2.49 -24.46
CA GLN A 7 -8.11 1.51 -24.35
C GLN A 7 -6.74 2.16 -24.06
N GLN A 8 -6.47 3.33 -24.65
CA GLN A 8 -5.23 4.08 -24.40
C GLN A 8 -5.11 4.61 -22.96
N SER A 9 -6.24 4.80 -22.25
CA SER A 9 -6.25 5.28 -20.86
C SER A 9 -5.95 4.21 -19.81
N VAL A 10 -6.14 2.93 -20.14
CA VAL A 10 -5.90 1.80 -19.22
C VAL A 10 -4.45 1.74 -18.70
N PRO A 11 -3.39 1.82 -19.54
CA PRO A 11 -2.02 1.76 -19.05
C PRO A 11 -1.62 2.97 -18.21
N SER A 12 -2.16 4.17 -18.48
CA SER A 12 -1.88 5.35 -17.65
C SER A 12 -2.54 5.24 -16.29
N LEU A 13 -3.76 4.68 -16.23
CA LEU A 13 -4.51 4.40 -15.01
C LEU A 13 -3.83 3.33 -14.14
N TYR A 14 -3.28 2.28 -14.76
CA TYR A 14 -2.48 1.30 -14.03
C TYR A 14 -1.21 1.92 -13.40
N ARG A 15 -0.50 2.77 -14.15
CA ARG A 15 0.70 3.46 -13.65
C ARG A 15 0.37 4.41 -12.50
N SER A 16 -0.76 5.12 -12.56
CA SER A 16 -1.17 6.00 -11.46
C SER A 16 -1.50 5.20 -10.20
N PHE A 17 -2.17 4.05 -10.29
CA PHE A 17 -2.33 3.15 -9.13
C PHE A 17 -1.00 2.76 -8.51
N LEU A 18 -0.03 2.32 -9.32
CA LEU A 18 1.29 1.93 -8.81
C LEU A 18 2.01 3.09 -8.10
N ARG A 19 1.89 4.33 -8.60
CA ARG A 19 2.45 5.51 -7.94
C ARG A 19 1.84 5.73 -6.57
N VAL A 20 0.52 5.60 -6.43
CA VAL A 20 -0.15 5.82 -5.13
C VAL A 20 0.16 4.67 -4.17
N ILE A 21 0.13 3.41 -4.63
CA ILE A 21 0.52 2.24 -3.82
C ILE A 21 1.97 2.38 -3.33
N ASN A 22 2.87 2.92 -4.14
CA ASN A 22 4.26 3.14 -3.73
C ASN A 22 4.39 4.13 -2.56
N LYS A 23 3.50 5.13 -2.48
CA LYS A 23 3.44 6.10 -1.37
C LYS A 23 2.80 5.53 -0.11
N TRP A 24 2.14 4.37 -0.18
CA TRP A 24 1.52 3.75 0.99
C TRP A 24 2.60 3.39 2.05
N PRO A 25 2.37 3.69 3.34
CA PRO A 25 3.34 3.42 4.39
C PRO A 25 3.61 1.92 4.55
N ALA A 26 4.82 1.59 4.99
CA ALA A 26 5.17 0.23 5.39
C ALA A 26 4.60 -0.06 6.78
N ASP A 27 4.07 -1.28 6.99
CA ASP A 27 3.59 -1.74 8.30
C ASP A 27 4.67 -2.63 8.95
N PRO A 28 5.46 -2.11 9.91
CA PRO A 28 6.53 -2.87 10.54
C PRO A 28 6.00 -3.99 11.46
N ILE A 29 4.74 -3.90 11.90
CA ILE A 29 4.11 -4.88 12.78
C ILE A 29 3.75 -6.14 11.99
N ARG A 30 3.41 -6.00 10.71
CA ARG A 30 2.94 -7.08 9.83
C ARG A 30 3.79 -7.19 8.56
N PRO A 31 5.07 -7.60 8.68
CA PRO A 31 6.00 -7.64 7.54
C PRO A 31 5.54 -8.58 6.41
N THR A 32 4.83 -9.65 6.73
CA THR A 32 4.34 -10.64 5.74
C THR A 32 3.01 -10.25 5.09
N ARG A 33 2.18 -9.45 5.76
CA ARG A 33 0.82 -9.09 5.31
C ARG A 33 0.67 -7.56 5.21
N ASN A 34 1.52 -6.96 4.39
CA ASN A 34 1.53 -5.53 4.15
C ASN A 34 0.39 -5.10 3.21
N MET A 35 -0.31 -4.01 3.54
CA MET A 35 -1.37 -3.48 2.67
C MET A 35 -0.83 -3.12 1.27
N LYS A 36 0.40 -2.60 1.21
CA LYS A 36 1.09 -2.27 -0.05
C LYS A 36 1.21 -3.48 -1.00
N THR A 37 1.51 -4.66 -0.47
CA THR A 37 1.63 -5.88 -1.30
C THR A 37 0.26 -6.37 -1.73
N ALA A 38 -0.72 -6.35 -0.82
CA ALA A 38 -2.10 -6.74 -1.12
C ALA A 38 -2.75 -5.84 -2.19
N LEU A 39 -2.58 -4.52 -2.10
CA LEU A 39 -3.08 -3.57 -3.10
C LEU A 39 -2.41 -3.80 -4.45
N ARG A 40 -1.09 -4.05 -4.46
CA ARG A 40 -0.37 -4.33 -5.70
C ARG A 40 -0.88 -5.60 -6.37
N SER A 41 -1.06 -6.69 -5.61
CA SER A 41 -1.57 -7.96 -6.15
C SER A 41 -3.00 -7.80 -6.66
N GLN A 42 -3.87 -7.12 -5.91
CA GLN A 42 -5.24 -6.86 -6.32
C GLN A 42 -5.29 -6.06 -7.62
N VAL A 43 -4.56 -4.94 -7.71
CA VAL A 43 -4.55 -4.12 -8.94
C VAL A 43 -3.98 -4.91 -10.11
N THR A 44 -2.91 -5.68 -9.93
CA THR A 44 -2.40 -6.51 -11.03
C THR A 44 -3.40 -7.55 -11.50
N GLU A 45 -4.16 -8.15 -10.58
CA GLU A 45 -5.14 -9.18 -10.91
C GLU A 45 -6.38 -8.57 -11.57
N SER A 46 -6.89 -7.47 -11.03
CA SER A 46 -8.06 -6.77 -11.58
C SER A 46 -7.85 -6.29 -13.02
N PHE A 47 -6.63 -5.86 -13.37
CA PHE A 47 -6.29 -5.44 -14.73
C PHE A 47 -5.99 -6.61 -15.66
N ARG A 48 -5.62 -7.78 -15.13
CA ARG A 48 -5.43 -9.02 -15.92
C ARG A 48 -6.75 -9.76 -16.17
N SER A 49 -7.70 -9.62 -15.25
CA SER A 49 -8.99 -10.30 -15.32
C SER A 49 -9.74 -9.93 -16.61
N PRO A 50 -10.11 -10.93 -17.44
CA PRO A 50 -10.82 -10.68 -18.68
C PRO A 50 -12.20 -10.08 -18.40
N LEU A 51 -12.73 -9.31 -19.35
CA LEU A 51 -14.11 -8.84 -19.25
C LEU A 51 -15.04 -10.07 -19.29
N THR A 52 -15.78 -10.31 -18.22
CA THR A 52 -16.72 -11.43 -18.13
C THR A 52 -17.94 -11.12 -18.98
N THR A 53 -17.99 -11.68 -20.19
CA THR A 53 -19.16 -11.65 -21.07
C THR A 53 -20.10 -12.81 -20.71
N GLY A 54 -20.58 -12.84 -19.48
CA GLY A 54 -21.47 -13.90 -18.95
C GLY A 54 -22.85 -13.34 -18.58
N THR A 55 -23.88 -14.09 -18.94
CA THR A 55 -25.32 -13.80 -18.83
C THR A 55 -25.73 -13.26 -17.45
N GLY A 56 -25.84 -11.92 -17.30
CA GLY A 56 -26.43 -11.30 -16.11
C GLY A 56 -25.88 -9.91 -15.77
N ASN A 57 -24.58 -9.68 -15.93
CA ASN A 57 -23.93 -8.39 -15.64
C ASN A 57 -23.12 -7.94 -16.86
N GLN A 58 -23.59 -6.93 -17.59
CA GLN A 58 -22.84 -6.36 -18.71
C GLN A 58 -21.70 -5.47 -18.20
N ASP A 59 -20.58 -6.08 -17.84
CA ASP A 59 -19.35 -5.36 -17.55
C ASP A 59 -18.76 -4.76 -18.84
N THR A 60 -19.14 -3.53 -19.15
CA THR A 60 -18.54 -2.78 -20.26
C THR A 60 -17.14 -2.28 -19.90
N LEU A 61 -16.26 -2.15 -20.90
CA LEU A 61 -14.93 -1.56 -20.67
C LEU A 61 -15.03 -0.14 -20.07
N ALA A 62 -16.01 0.63 -20.53
CA ALA A 62 -16.25 1.99 -20.06
C ALA A 62 -16.66 2.05 -18.58
N SER A 63 -17.54 1.15 -18.12
CA SER A 63 -17.93 1.07 -16.71
C SER A 63 -16.75 0.67 -15.83
N ARG A 64 -15.95 -0.33 -16.22
CA ARG A 64 -14.74 -0.73 -15.46
C ARG A 64 -13.73 0.41 -15.35
N ILE A 65 -13.53 1.19 -16.41
CA ILE A 65 -12.65 2.37 -16.37
C ILE A 65 -13.19 3.40 -15.39
N LYS A 66 -14.49 3.71 -15.42
CA LYS A 66 -15.12 4.65 -14.50
C LYS A 66 -14.98 4.20 -13.04
N ASP A 67 -15.22 2.93 -12.76
CA ASP A 67 -15.07 2.36 -11.42
C ASP A 67 -13.61 2.40 -10.95
N ALA A 68 -12.67 2.07 -11.84
CA ALA A 68 -11.24 2.15 -11.55
C ALA A 68 -10.78 3.60 -11.27
N GLN A 69 -11.33 4.59 -11.97
CA GLN A 69 -11.09 6.01 -11.69
C GLN A 69 -11.60 6.41 -10.30
N ALA A 70 -12.82 6.01 -9.94
CA ALA A 70 -13.39 6.29 -8.62
C ALA A 70 -12.58 5.63 -7.49
N GLN A 71 -12.14 4.38 -7.69
CA GLN A 71 -11.26 3.67 -6.76
C GLN A 71 -9.91 4.37 -6.60
N LEU A 72 -9.32 4.84 -7.70
CA LEU A 72 -8.06 5.58 -7.69
C LEU A 72 -8.19 6.88 -6.91
N GLU A 73 -9.26 7.64 -7.16
CA GLU A 73 -9.56 8.87 -6.43
C GLU A 73 -9.69 8.57 -4.93
N ALA A 74 -10.51 7.58 -4.54
CA ALA A 74 -10.67 7.20 -3.15
C ALA A 74 -9.33 6.83 -2.48
N LEU A 75 -8.49 6.06 -3.17
CA LEU A 75 -7.18 5.65 -2.66
C LEU A 75 -6.23 6.84 -2.52
N GLN A 76 -6.31 7.82 -3.43
CA GLN A 76 -5.59 9.09 -3.29
C GLN A 76 -6.06 9.88 -2.07
N LYS A 77 -7.37 10.02 -1.84
CA LYS A 77 -7.91 10.75 -0.68
C LYS A 77 -7.44 10.15 0.65
N ILE A 78 -7.44 8.81 0.75
CA ILE A 78 -6.96 8.10 1.94
C ILE A 78 -5.45 8.32 2.12
N THR A 79 -4.66 8.18 1.03
CA THR A 79 -3.20 8.31 1.10
C THR A 79 -2.75 9.71 1.53
N HIS A 80 -3.47 10.75 1.09
CA HIS A 80 -3.18 12.14 1.48
C HIS A 80 -3.78 12.52 2.84
N ASN A 81 -4.40 11.58 3.55
CA ASN A 81 -5.07 11.80 4.83
C ASN A 81 -6.12 12.94 4.78
N GLU A 82 -6.80 13.11 3.65
CA GLU A 82 -7.75 14.22 3.44
C GLU A 82 -8.84 14.26 4.51
N PHE A 83 -9.39 13.10 4.87
CA PHE A 83 -10.45 13.00 5.87
C PHE A 83 -9.99 13.34 7.29
N LYS A 84 -8.71 13.12 7.61
CA LYS A 84 -8.13 13.54 8.89
C LYS A 84 -8.06 15.07 8.99
N GLN A 85 -7.78 15.74 7.88
CA GLN A 85 -7.73 17.21 7.81
C GLN A 85 -9.13 17.81 7.79
N LYS A 86 -10.05 17.20 7.03
CA LYS A 86 -11.43 17.67 6.88
C LYS A 86 -12.25 17.52 8.15
N TYR A 87 -12.04 16.45 8.91
CA TYR A 87 -12.76 16.17 10.14
C TYR A 87 -11.76 16.00 11.30
N PRO A 88 -11.22 17.11 11.83
CA PRO A 88 -10.25 17.05 12.92
C PRO A 88 -10.92 16.47 14.17
N LEU A 89 -10.28 15.44 14.70
CA LEU A 89 -10.73 14.76 15.91
C LEU A 89 -10.11 15.42 17.16
N SER A 90 -10.86 15.40 18.27
CA SER A 90 -10.36 15.93 19.54
C SER A 90 -9.14 15.14 20.02
N PRO A 91 -8.07 15.81 20.52
CA PRO A 91 -6.90 15.14 21.05
C PRO A 91 -7.23 14.25 22.25
N LYS A 92 -8.35 14.53 22.95
CA LYS A 92 -8.83 13.74 24.09
C LYS A 92 -9.14 12.29 23.76
N LEU A 93 -9.42 11.97 22.48
CA LEU A 93 -9.69 10.60 22.04
C LEU A 93 -8.49 9.67 22.23
N LEU A 94 -7.27 10.21 22.19
CA LEU A 94 -6.03 9.45 22.36
C LEU A 94 -5.45 9.57 23.78
N THR A 95 -6.13 10.26 24.69
CA THR A 95 -5.68 10.45 26.08
C THR A 95 -6.79 10.03 27.03
N PRO A 96 -6.94 8.72 27.33
CA PRO A 96 -7.99 8.26 28.22
C PRO A 96 -7.78 8.83 29.63
N ALA A 97 -8.87 9.16 30.32
CA ALA A 97 -8.81 9.83 31.63
C ALA A 97 -8.04 9.03 32.69
N SER A 98 -8.07 7.69 32.61
CA SER A 98 -7.36 6.80 33.53
C SER A 98 -5.84 6.78 33.33
N ASN A 99 -5.36 6.94 32.09
CA ASN A 99 -3.92 6.96 31.78
C ASN A 99 -3.67 7.77 30.50
N PRO A 100 -3.38 9.07 30.61
CA PRO A 100 -3.18 9.95 29.46
C PRO A 100 -2.07 9.50 28.51
N ASN A 101 -1.05 8.79 29.03
CA ASN A 101 0.13 8.35 28.28
C ASN A 101 0.03 6.91 27.78
N TYR A 102 -1.16 6.29 27.79
CA TYR A 102 -1.32 4.88 27.43
C TYR A 102 -0.89 4.59 25.98
N TYR A 103 -1.48 5.29 25.01
CA TYR A 103 -1.21 5.02 23.60
C TYR A 103 0.18 5.48 23.14
N SER A 104 0.73 6.55 23.72
CA SER A 104 2.11 6.98 23.42
C SER A 104 3.12 5.91 23.87
N LYS A 105 2.97 5.39 25.09
CA LYS A 105 3.80 4.28 25.60
C LYS A 105 3.71 3.04 24.71
N LEU A 106 2.51 2.69 24.23
CA LEU A 106 2.32 1.54 23.33
C LEU A 106 3.05 1.72 21.99
N VAL A 107 2.96 2.91 21.40
CA VAL A 107 3.67 3.23 20.15
C VAL A 107 5.18 3.13 20.37
N ASP A 108 5.71 3.72 21.46
CA ASP A 108 7.14 3.66 21.78
C ASP A 108 7.63 2.21 21.98
N MET A 109 6.86 1.38 22.67
CA MET A 109 7.18 -0.04 22.88
C MET A 109 7.23 -0.79 21.55
N LEU A 110 6.24 -0.56 20.69
CA LEU A 110 6.13 -1.18 19.39
C LEU A 110 7.28 -0.76 18.45
N GLU A 111 7.63 0.51 18.42
CA GLU A 111 8.77 1.03 17.65
C GLU A 111 10.09 0.41 18.13
N LYS A 112 10.27 0.29 19.45
CA LYS A 112 11.45 -0.38 20.03
C LYS A 112 11.52 -1.86 19.64
N GLU A 113 10.41 -2.59 19.69
CA GLU A 113 10.37 -4.01 19.31
C GLU A 113 10.62 -4.22 17.82
N THR A 114 10.02 -3.40 16.97
CA THR A 114 10.23 -3.48 15.51
C THR A 114 11.66 -3.12 15.13
N ALA A 115 12.25 -2.09 15.76
CA ALA A 115 13.66 -1.77 15.60
C ALA A 115 14.58 -2.93 16.00
N LYS A 116 14.35 -3.54 17.18
CA LYS A 116 15.12 -4.71 17.66
C LYS A 116 15.06 -5.88 16.67
N LYS A 117 13.88 -6.23 16.17
CA LYS A 117 13.71 -7.30 15.15
C LYS A 117 14.49 -7.00 13.87
N ASN A 118 14.53 -5.74 13.44
CA ASN A 118 15.31 -5.32 12.28
C ASN A 118 16.82 -5.44 12.53
N PHE A 119 17.32 -5.07 13.72
CA PHE A 119 18.73 -5.23 14.08
C PHE A 119 19.15 -6.71 14.15
N GLU A 120 18.34 -7.58 14.75
CA GLU A 120 18.60 -9.02 14.77
C GLU A 120 18.59 -9.64 13.37
N ALA A 121 17.72 -9.17 12.47
CA ALA A 121 17.67 -9.60 11.09
C ALA A 121 18.91 -9.15 10.27
N ILE A 122 19.53 -8.02 10.63
CA ILE A 122 20.75 -7.51 10.01
C ILE A 122 21.98 -8.28 10.53
N GLY A 123 22.05 -8.53 11.84
CA GLY A 123 23.15 -9.27 12.47
C GLY A 123 23.27 -10.75 12.07
N LYS A 124 22.22 -11.34 11.47
CA LYS A 124 22.21 -12.73 10.99
C LYS A 124 22.52 -12.88 9.49
N LYS A 125 22.72 -11.78 8.74
CA LYS A 125 23.13 -11.88 7.34
C LYS A 125 24.64 -12.14 7.28
N GLY A 126 25.01 -13.41 7.15
CA GLY A 126 26.38 -13.79 6.77
C GLY A 126 26.82 -13.09 5.47
N PRO A 127 28.13 -13.03 5.18
CA PRO A 127 28.66 -12.22 4.09
C PRO A 127 27.95 -12.56 2.78
N THR A 128 27.30 -11.54 2.20
CA THR A 128 26.59 -11.61 0.92
C THR A 128 27.53 -12.13 -0.17
N PHE A 129 26.97 -12.85 -1.16
CA PHE A 129 27.72 -13.46 -2.27
C PHE A 129 28.77 -12.52 -2.91
N PHE A 130 28.42 -11.26 -3.15
CA PHE A 130 29.36 -10.24 -3.67
C PHE A 130 30.55 -9.97 -2.73
N GLN A 131 30.34 -10.00 -1.41
CA GLN A 131 31.38 -9.79 -0.41
C GLN A 131 32.34 -10.98 -0.29
N LYS A 132 31.87 -12.19 -0.63
CA LYS A 132 32.76 -13.35 -0.84
C LYS A 132 33.53 -13.23 -2.15
N LEU A 133 32.90 -12.73 -3.22
CA LEU A 133 33.51 -12.58 -4.54
C LEU A 133 34.70 -11.60 -4.54
N PHE A 134 34.63 -10.51 -3.77
CA PHE A 134 35.71 -9.53 -3.65
C PHE A 134 36.79 -9.89 -2.61
N ARG A 135 36.64 -11.00 -1.87
CA ARG A 135 37.67 -11.48 -0.91
C ARG A 135 38.64 -12.49 -1.50
N THR A 136 38.35 -13.02 -2.69
CA THR A 136 39.17 -14.04 -3.37
C THR A 136 40.10 -13.47 -4.43
N ALA A 137 40.16 -12.14 -4.58
CA ALA A 137 41.12 -11.46 -5.44
C ALA A 137 42.27 -10.90 -4.57
N LYS A 138 43.25 -11.75 -4.27
CA LYS A 138 44.59 -11.34 -3.84
C LYS A 138 45.60 -12.22 -4.54
#